data_AF-A0A0G1EIQ8-F1
#
_entry.id   AF-A0A0G1EIQ8-F1
#
_cell.length_a   1.000
_cell.length_b   1.000
_cell.length_c   1.000
_cell.angle_alpha   90.00
_cell.angle_beta   90.00
_cell.angle_gamma   90.00
#
_symmetry.space_group_name_H-M   'P 1'
#
loop_
_entity.id
_entity.type
_entity.pdbx_description
1 polymer ?
#
loop_
_entity_poly.entity_id
_entity_poly.type
_entity_poly.pdbx_seq_one_letter_code
_entity_poly.pdbx_strand_id
1 'polypeptide(L)'
;MSNNPTTATFSLYGFPQTATATVLDENRTITINNGVFSDSFVAYGVHLYEINYSPDPGADFQILQQVALDVKPQNQNQGNGVMPITILSDANFDTQNIDFETIRLLPEGIAPVKFPLFTSNGKDHHKDMLVFFLANEPFSDLNQKICLEGKTGNGQLFKACSP
;
A
#
# COMPACT_ATOMS: atom_id res chain seq x y z
N MET A 1 -49.83 2.21 9.39
CA MET A 1 -48.52 2.78 8.97
C MET A 1 -48.79 3.78 7.86
N SER A 2 -48.34 5.03 8.00
CA SER A 2 -48.54 6.06 6.96
C SER A 2 -47.61 5.82 5.78
N ASN A 3 -48.15 5.81 4.56
CA ASN A 3 -47.38 5.64 3.31
C ASN A 3 -46.77 6.97 2.82
N ASN A 4 -46.32 7.81 3.76
CA ASN A 4 -45.76 9.11 3.42
C ASN A 4 -44.29 8.95 3.03
N PRO A 5 -43.82 9.64 1.97
CA PRO A 5 -42.42 9.65 1.61
C PRO A 5 -41.55 10.10 2.79
N THR A 6 -40.40 9.46 2.96
CA THR A 6 -39.40 9.82 3.96
C THR A 6 -38.07 10.07 3.27
N THR A 7 -37.38 11.12 3.67
CA THR A 7 -36.04 11.44 3.19
C THR A 7 -34.99 10.81 4.10
N ALA A 8 -34.07 10.04 3.51
CA ALA A 8 -32.87 9.55 4.18
C ALA A 8 -31.65 10.35 3.71
N THR A 9 -30.65 10.47 4.59
CA THR A 9 -29.35 11.08 4.28
C THR A 9 -28.26 10.06 4.55
N PHE A 10 -27.33 9.94 3.61
CA PHE A 10 -26.24 8.98 3.63
C PHE A 10 -24.91 9.73 3.69
N SER A 11 -23.96 9.18 4.45
CA SER A 11 -22.59 9.70 4.57
C SER A 11 -21.59 8.61 4.25
N LEU A 12 -20.67 8.89 3.33
CA LEU A 12 -19.61 8.01 2.85
C LEU A 12 -18.25 8.58 3.25
N TYR A 13 -17.38 7.74 3.82
CA TYR A 13 -16.02 8.13 4.21
C TYR A 13 -15.01 7.86 3.09
N GLY A 14 -13.96 8.70 3.00
CA GLY A 14 -12.94 8.57 1.97
C GLY A 14 -13.44 8.89 0.56
N PHE A 15 -14.54 9.62 0.45
CA PHE A 15 -15.16 10.00 -0.82
C PHE A 15 -14.58 11.30 -1.38
N PRO A 16 -14.49 11.45 -2.71
CA PRO A 16 -14.06 12.69 -3.35
C PRO A 16 -14.99 13.86 -3.00
N GLN A 17 -14.51 15.08 -3.24
CA GLN A 17 -15.28 16.30 -2.99
C GLN A 17 -16.63 16.30 -3.74
N THR A 18 -16.64 15.76 -4.96
CA THR A 18 -17.85 15.61 -5.78
C THR A 18 -17.88 14.24 -6.45
N ALA A 19 -19.02 13.54 -6.33
CA ALA A 19 -19.30 12.29 -7.07
C ALA A 19 -20.77 12.23 -7.49
N THR A 20 -21.14 11.17 -8.21
CA THR A 20 -22.52 10.94 -8.65
C THR A 20 -22.95 9.53 -8.30
N ALA A 21 -24.11 9.39 -7.65
CA ALA A 21 -24.81 8.13 -7.51
C ALA A 21 -25.82 7.99 -8.65
N THR A 22 -25.76 6.90 -9.41
CA THR A 22 -26.83 6.49 -10.32
C THR A 22 -27.82 5.64 -9.54
N VAL A 23 -29.10 5.99 -9.59
CA VAL A 23 -30.15 5.16 -8.99
C VAL A 23 -30.60 4.15 -10.04
N LEU A 24 -30.23 2.89 -9.80
CA LEU A 24 -30.47 1.79 -10.74
C LEU A 24 -31.99 1.61 -10.93
N ASP A 25 -32.38 1.31 -12.17
CA ASP A 25 -33.77 1.14 -12.61
C ASP A 25 -34.69 2.36 -12.47
N GLU A 26 -34.17 3.53 -12.08
CA GLU A 26 -34.95 4.77 -11.88
C GLU A 26 -34.58 5.92 -12.84
N ASN A 27 -33.60 5.71 -13.72
CA ASN A 27 -33.13 6.69 -14.73
C ASN A 27 -32.87 8.10 -14.15
N ARG A 28 -32.27 8.15 -12.96
CA ARG A 28 -31.92 9.41 -12.29
C ARG A 28 -30.57 9.28 -11.58
N THR A 29 -29.96 10.43 -11.34
CA THR A 29 -28.69 10.56 -10.65
C THR A 29 -28.79 11.53 -9.50
N ILE A 30 -28.01 11.31 -8.45
CA ILE A 30 -27.90 12.18 -7.28
C ILE A 30 -26.46 12.63 -7.13
N THR A 31 -26.23 13.93 -7.02
CA THR A 31 -24.90 14.47 -6.71
C THR A 31 -24.55 14.19 -5.25
N ILE A 32 -23.35 13.64 -5.04
CA ILE A 32 -22.77 13.43 -3.72
C ILE A 32 -21.75 14.55 -3.49
N ASN A 33 -21.92 15.32 -2.42
CA ASN A 33 -21.03 16.42 -2.06
C ASN A 33 -20.34 16.08 -0.75
N ASN A 34 -19.00 16.02 -0.76
CA ASN A 34 -18.19 15.64 0.40
C ASN A 34 -18.67 14.33 1.05
N GLY A 35 -18.97 13.33 0.22
CA GLY A 35 -19.50 12.03 0.68
C GLY A 35 -20.95 12.05 1.20
N VAL A 36 -21.67 13.17 1.11
CA VAL A 36 -23.06 13.28 1.60
C VAL A 36 -24.05 13.42 0.46
N PHE A 37 -25.14 12.64 0.52
CA PHE A 37 -26.31 12.81 -0.35
C PHE A 37 -27.60 12.41 0.37
N SER A 38 -28.74 12.89 -0.14
CA SER A 38 -30.07 12.57 0.40
C SER A 38 -30.98 12.06 -0.70
N ASP A 39 -31.91 11.18 -0.35
CA ASP A 39 -32.93 10.65 -1.27
C ASP A 39 -34.28 10.41 -0.58
N SER A 40 -35.36 10.44 -1.35
CA SER A 40 -36.73 10.26 -0.85
C SER A 40 -37.27 8.87 -1.21
N PHE A 41 -37.76 8.15 -0.22
CA PHE A 41 -38.29 6.80 -0.36
C PHE A 41 -39.79 6.80 -0.05
N VAL A 42 -40.58 6.11 -0.86
CA VAL A 42 -41.93 5.69 -0.45
C VAL A 42 -41.84 4.65 0.67
N ALA A 43 -42.91 4.43 1.44
CA ALA A 43 -42.85 3.44 2.51
C ALA A 43 -42.52 2.06 1.94
N TYR A 44 -41.52 1.40 2.55
CA TYR A 44 -40.97 0.11 2.10
C TYR A 44 -40.32 0.11 0.71
N GLY A 45 -40.04 1.29 0.13
CA GLY A 45 -39.27 1.41 -1.09
C GLY A 45 -37.81 0.98 -0.88
N VAL A 46 -37.22 0.37 -1.90
CA VAL A 46 -35.80 0.01 -1.96
C VAL A 46 -35.21 0.66 -3.19
N HIS A 47 -34.15 1.44 -3.01
CA HIS A 47 -33.36 2.00 -4.11
C HIS A 47 -31.98 1.33 -4.10
N LEU A 48 -31.45 1.03 -5.27
CA LEU A 48 -30.08 0.54 -5.44
C LEU A 48 -29.25 1.63 -6.10
N TYR A 49 -28.07 1.89 -5.53
CA TYR A 49 -27.18 2.95 -6.00
C TYR A 49 -25.91 2.33 -6.58
N GLU A 50 -25.56 2.73 -7.79
CA GLU A 50 -24.21 2.55 -8.33
C GLU A 50 -23.45 3.86 -8.15
N ILE A 51 -22.29 3.81 -7.49
CA ILE A 51 -21.46 4.98 -7.27
C ILE A 51 -20.08 4.72 -7.85
N ASN A 52 -19.89 5.19 -9.08
CA ASN A 52 -18.59 5.16 -9.74
C ASN A 52 -17.85 6.44 -9.36
N TYR A 53 -16.77 6.30 -8.59
CA TYR A 53 -15.88 7.42 -8.34
C TYR A 53 -14.42 7.02 -8.57
N SER A 54 -13.68 7.93 -9.18
CA SER A 54 -12.23 7.97 -9.06
C SER A 54 -11.90 8.82 -7.85
N PRO A 55 -10.88 8.50 -7.04
CA PRO A 55 -10.33 9.44 -6.07
C PRO A 55 -10.13 10.82 -6.73
N ASP A 56 -10.24 11.91 -5.96
CA ASP A 56 -10.08 13.28 -6.46
C ASP A 56 -8.85 13.38 -7.39
N PRO A 57 -8.88 14.18 -8.47
CA PRO A 57 -7.68 14.42 -9.27
C PRO A 57 -6.52 14.91 -8.38
N GLY A 58 -5.49 14.08 -8.19
CA GLY A 58 -4.38 14.33 -7.25
C GLY A 58 -4.43 13.51 -5.95
N ALA A 59 -5.50 12.77 -5.69
CA ALA A 59 -5.48 11.64 -4.77
C ALA A 59 -4.75 10.49 -5.48
N ASP A 60 -3.42 10.51 -5.38
CA ASP A 60 -2.57 9.46 -5.90
C ASP A 60 -2.97 8.12 -5.26
N PHE A 61 -3.66 7.28 -6.02
CA PHE A 61 -3.72 5.87 -5.66
C PHE A 61 -2.33 5.31 -5.94
N GLN A 62 -1.52 5.19 -4.90
CA GLN A 62 -0.22 4.56 -5.03
C GLN A 62 -0.44 3.05 -4.93
N ILE A 63 -0.32 2.35 -6.06
CA ILE A 63 -0.28 0.90 -6.07
C ILE A 63 0.95 0.48 -5.27
N LEU A 64 0.73 -0.02 -4.06
CA LEU A 64 1.79 -0.58 -3.24
C LEU A 64 2.08 -2.00 -3.71
N GLN A 65 3.24 -2.20 -4.33
CA GLN A 65 3.69 -3.54 -4.70
C GLN A 65 4.21 -4.27 -3.46
N GLN A 66 3.62 -5.41 -3.12
CA GLN A 66 4.17 -6.29 -2.08
C GLN A 66 5.26 -7.17 -2.69
N VAL A 67 6.43 -7.19 -2.06
CA VAL A 67 7.58 -7.97 -2.52
C VAL A 67 8.13 -8.83 -1.39
N ALA A 68 8.74 -9.95 -1.75
CA ALA A 68 9.29 -10.87 -0.77
C ALA A 68 10.62 -10.35 -0.21
N LEU A 69 10.86 -10.66 1.07
CA LEU A 69 12.06 -10.28 1.80
C LEU A 69 12.66 -11.49 2.48
N ASP A 70 13.98 -11.57 2.46
CA ASP A 70 14.75 -12.62 3.13
C ASP A 70 15.75 -11.94 4.08
N VAL A 71 15.48 -12.04 5.38
CA VAL A 71 16.41 -11.61 6.42
C VAL A 71 17.33 -12.79 6.71
N LYS A 72 18.59 -12.71 6.27
CA LYS A 72 19.59 -13.68 6.67
C LYS A 72 20.20 -13.23 8.00
N PRO A 73 19.95 -13.92 9.13
CA PRO A 73 20.64 -13.61 10.36
C PRO A 73 22.13 -13.77 10.13
N GLN A 74 22.89 -12.71 10.36
CA GLN A 74 24.34 -12.82 10.36
C GLN A 74 24.72 -13.75 11.52
N ASN A 75 25.66 -14.68 11.29
CA ASN A 75 26.27 -15.43 12.39
C ASN A 75 26.76 -14.41 13.44
N GLN A 76 26.31 -14.56 14.69
CA GLN A 76 26.43 -13.57 15.79
C GLN A 76 27.88 -13.15 16.13
N ASN A 77 28.88 -13.69 15.43
CA ASN A 77 30.30 -13.42 15.66
C ASN A 77 30.86 -12.26 14.82
N GLN A 78 30.02 -11.48 14.11
CA GLN A 78 30.45 -10.30 13.32
C GLN A 78 29.94 -8.95 13.87
N GLY A 79 29.91 -8.79 15.19
CA GLY A 79 30.39 -7.62 15.97
C GLY A 79 29.95 -6.17 15.71
N ASN A 80 29.27 -5.80 14.62
CA ASN A 80 29.16 -4.39 14.22
C ASN A 80 27.73 -3.83 14.14
N GLY A 81 26.73 -4.53 14.67
CA GLY A 81 25.34 -4.04 14.64
C GLY A 81 24.85 -3.77 13.22
N VAL A 82 25.28 -4.55 12.22
CA VAL A 82 24.81 -4.41 10.84
C VAL A 82 23.84 -5.54 10.53
N MET A 83 22.66 -5.19 10.03
CA MET A 83 21.64 -6.13 9.59
C MET A 83 21.62 -6.21 8.05
N PRO A 84 22.04 -7.33 7.46
CA PRO A 84 21.84 -7.60 6.04
C PRO A 84 20.39 -8.02 5.77
N ILE A 85 19.76 -7.37 4.79
CA ILE A 85 18.43 -7.72 4.30
C ILE A 85 18.51 -7.92 2.80
N THR A 86 17.97 -9.04 2.31
CA THR A 86 17.84 -9.30 0.88
C THR A 86 16.41 -9.01 0.43
N ILE A 87 16.25 -8.11 -0.53
CA ILE A 87 15.00 -7.91 -1.28
C ILE A 87 15.05 -8.85 -2.48
N LEU A 88 14.04 -9.71 -2.60
CA LEU A 88 14.00 -10.74 -3.63
C LEU A 88 13.36 -10.21 -4.90
N SER A 89 13.96 -10.52 -6.05
CA SER A 89 13.31 -10.31 -7.34
C SER A 89 12.26 -11.39 -7.64
N ASP A 90 11.27 -11.03 -8.44
CA ASP A 90 10.35 -12.00 -9.05
C ASP A 90 9.95 -11.58 -10.47
N ALA A 91 9.12 -12.40 -11.11
CA ALA A 91 8.65 -12.18 -12.49
C ALA A 91 8.02 -10.80 -12.74
N ASN A 92 7.56 -10.10 -11.69
CA ASN A 92 6.92 -8.79 -11.74
C ASN A 92 7.71 -7.70 -10.97
N PHE A 93 8.87 -8.03 -10.38
CA PHE A 93 9.65 -7.10 -9.58
C PHE A 93 11.15 -7.26 -9.83
N ASP A 94 11.73 -6.30 -10.57
CA ASP A 94 13.16 -6.21 -10.80
C ASP A 94 13.81 -5.29 -9.76
N THR A 95 14.64 -5.87 -8.88
CA THR A 95 15.32 -5.08 -7.84
C THR A 95 16.36 -4.11 -8.40
N GLN A 96 16.80 -4.28 -9.66
CA GLN A 96 17.73 -3.37 -10.31
C GLN A 96 17.08 -2.03 -10.67
N ASN A 97 15.75 -1.97 -10.67
CA ASN A 97 14.99 -0.74 -10.87
C ASN A 97 14.59 -0.08 -9.54
N ILE A 98 15.15 -0.47 -8.39
CA ILE A 98 14.85 0.20 -7.11
C ILE A 98 15.62 1.52 -7.01
N ASP A 99 14.92 2.59 -6.61
CA ASP A 99 15.57 3.82 -6.15
C ASP A 99 16.07 3.61 -4.73
N PHE A 100 17.35 3.27 -4.63
CA PHE A 100 18.01 2.95 -3.37
C PHE A 100 17.92 4.07 -2.31
N GLU A 101 17.87 5.34 -2.73
CA GLU A 101 17.81 6.47 -1.80
C GLU A 101 16.47 6.55 -1.04
N THR A 102 15.45 5.86 -1.55
CA THR A 102 14.10 5.85 -0.98
C THR A 102 13.85 4.69 -0.01
N ILE A 103 14.78 3.73 0.09
CA ILE A 103 14.59 2.55 0.95
C ILE A 103 14.59 2.95 2.42
N ARG A 104 13.57 2.53 3.16
CA ARG A 104 13.42 2.79 4.60
C ARG A 104 13.02 1.52 5.32
N LEU A 105 13.73 1.19 6.39
CA LEU A 105 13.32 0.15 7.34
C LEU A 105 12.22 0.70 8.25
N LEU A 106 11.15 -0.07 8.44
CA LEU A 106 9.99 0.31 9.25
C LEU A 106 10.05 -0.32 10.65
N PRO A 107 9.41 0.32 11.65
CA PRO A 107 8.66 1.58 11.56
C PRO A 107 9.50 2.87 11.67
N GLU A 108 10.77 2.81 12.03
CA GLU A 108 11.57 3.98 12.40
C GLU A 108 12.08 4.81 11.20
N GLY A 109 11.90 4.31 9.97
CA GLY A 109 12.35 4.99 8.76
C GLY A 109 13.87 4.99 8.61
N ILE A 110 14.55 3.92 9.04
CA ILE A 110 16.02 3.86 9.02
C ILE A 110 16.51 3.68 7.58
N ALA A 111 17.46 4.52 7.16
CA ALA A 111 18.07 4.41 5.84
C ALA A 111 19.21 3.36 5.82
N PRO A 112 19.47 2.70 4.68
CA PRO A 112 20.62 1.82 4.53
C PRO A 112 21.95 2.56 4.70
N VAL A 113 22.99 1.87 5.16
CA VAL A 113 24.30 2.47 5.45
C VAL A 113 25.37 2.28 4.39
N LYS A 114 25.11 1.46 3.38
CA LYS A 114 26.03 1.16 2.27
C LYS A 114 25.26 0.93 1.00
N PHE A 115 25.90 1.19 -0.14
CA PHE A 115 25.38 0.84 -1.46
C PHE A 115 24.90 -0.62 -1.53
N PRO A 116 23.84 -0.89 -2.29
CA PRO A 116 23.31 -2.23 -2.42
C PRO A 116 24.31 -3.14 -3.14
N LEU A 117 24.34 -4.41 -2.73
CA LEU A 117 25.04 -5.45 -3.46
C LEU A 117 24.01 -6.29 -4.20
N PHE A 118 24.23 -6.55 -5.48
CA PHE A 118 23.35 -7.43 -6.25
C PHE A 118 23.92 -8.84 -6.26
N THR A 119 23.13 -9.82 -5.86
CA THR A 119 23.53 -11.23 -5.87
C THR A 119 23.33 -11.84 -7.26
N SER A 120 24.08 -12.89 -7.58
CA SER A 120 23.91 -13.59 -8.87
C SER A 120 22.77 -14.59 -8.79
N ASN A 121 21.79 -14.43 -9.69
CA ASN A 121 20.68 -15.34 -9.98
C ASN A 121 19.65 -15.52 -8.85
N GLY A 122 18.75 -14.54 -8.73
CA GLY A 122 17.43 -14.75 -8.15
C GLY A 122 16.67 -15.86 -8.90
N LYS A 123 15.55 -16.31 -8.33
CA LYS A 123 14.77 -17.44 -8.87
C LYS A 123 14.23 -17.21 -10.29
N ASP A 124 14.23 -15.96 -10.73
CA ASP A 124 13.58 -15.43 -11.92
C ASP A 124 14.57 -14.88 -12.97
N HIS A 125 15.86 -15.20 -12.85
CA HIS A 125 16.96 -14.64 -13.67
C HIS A 125 17.24 -13.14 -13.46
N HIS A 126 16.48 -12.45 -12.62
CA HIS A 126 16.87 -11.15 -12.11
C HIS A 126 17.78 -11.32 -10.90
N LYS A 127 18.41 -10.22 -10.46
CA LYS A 127 19.29 -10.23 -9.30
C LYS A 127 18.48 -9.85 -8.07
N ASP A 128 18.74 -10.50 -6.93
CA ASP A 128 18.26 -10.00 -5.65
C ASP A 128 19.15 -8.84 -5.19
N MET A 129 18.61 -7.99 -4.32
CA MET A 129 19.32 -6.85 -3.77
C MET A 129 19.59 -7.02 -2.28
N LEU A 130 20.86 -7.06 -1.91
CA LEU A 130 21.32 -7.09 -0.53
C LEU A 130 21.60 -5.66 -0.04
N VAL A 131 20.88 -5.25 1.00
CA VAL A 131 21.03 -3.95 1.66
C VAL A 131 21.43 -4.14 3.12
N PHE A 132 22.09 -3.11 3.69
CA PHE A 132 22.62 -3.17 5.04
C PHE A 132 22.08 -2.01 5.86
N PHE A 133 21.56 -2.30 7.05
CA PHE A 133 21.08 -1.30 8.01
C PHE A 133 21.92 -1.35 9.30
N LEU A 134 22.05 -0.22 9.98
CA LEU A 134 22.57 -0.22 11.35
C LEU A 134 21.45 -0.54 12.33
N ALA A 135 21.71 -1.52 13.18
CA ALA A 135 20.90 -1.96 14.30
C ALA A 135 21.52 -1.39 15.57
N ASN A 136 20.76 -0.59 16.32
CA ASN A 136 21.23 -0.09 17.62
C ASN A 136 21.23 -1.20 18.68
N GLU A 137 20.42 -2.25 18.48
CA GLU A 137 20.34 -3.42 19.35
C GLU A 137 20.57 -4.68 18.51
N PRO A 138 21.17 -5.74 19.09
CA PRO A 138 21.19 -7.03 18.43
C PRO A 138 19.74 -7.47 18.19
N PHE A 139 19.36 -7.67 16.93
CA PHE A 139 18.12 -8.33 16.52
C PHE A 139 18.16 -9.80 16.98
N SER A 140 18.02 -9.98 18.29
CA SER A 140 18.06 -11.28 18.96
C SER A 140 16.71 -11.99 18.84
N ASP A 141 15.64 -11.23 18.60
CA ASP A 141 14.32 -11.77 18.32
C ASP A 141 13.99 -11.72 16.82
N LEU A 142 14.47 -12.73 16.10
CA LEU A 142 14.12 -12.96 14.68
C LEU A 142 12.61 -13.24 14.47
N ASN A 143 11.81 -13.32 15.53
CA ASN A 143 10.36 -13.45 15.41
C ASN A 143 9.67 -12.10 15.18
N GLN A 144 10.38 -10.98 15.30
CA GLN A 144 9.81 -9.69 14.97
C GLN A 144 9.73 -9.54 13.45
N LYS A 145 8.52 -9.26 12.94
CA LYS A 145 8.30 -8.98 11.53
C LYS A 145 9.06 -7.71 11.13
N ILE A 146 10.07 -7.88 10.29
CA ILE A 146 10.85 -6.77 9.75
C ILE A 146 10.20 -6.34 8.45
N CYS A 147 9.93 -5.05 8.29
CA CYS A 147 9.40 -4.50 7.05
C CYS A 147 10.30 -3.38 6.54
N LEU A 148 10.31 -3.19 5.23
CA LEU A 148 10.84 -2.01 4.58
C LEU A 148 9.90 -1.51 3.51
N GLU A 149 10.08 -0.26 3.13
CA GLU A 149 9.42 0.38 2.01
C GLU A 149 10.43 1.11 1.14
N GLY A 150 10.02 1.42 -0.09
CA GLY A 150 10.82 2.20 -1.02
C GLY A 150 10.05 2.47 -2.30
N LYS A 151 10.76 3.06 -3.26
CA LYS A 151 10.26 3.32 -4.62
C LYS A 151 11.18 2.68 -5.65
N THR A 152 10.62 2.36 -6.79
CA THR A 152 11.37 2.05 -8.02
C THR A 152 11.80 3.33 -8.73
N GLY A 153 12.65 3.23 -9.76
CA GLY A 153 13.15 4.35 -10.55
C GLY A 153 12.07 5.09 -11.36
N ASN A 154 10.90 4.45 -11.56
CA ASN A 154 9.70 5.11 -12.11
C ASN A 154 8.74 5.63 -11.01
N GLY A 155 9.13 5.60 -9.74
CA GLY A 155 8.38 6.18 -8.62
C GLY A 155 7.30 5.29 -8.00
N GLN A 156 7.16 4.03 -8.43
CA GLN A 156 6.18 3.10 -7.88
C GLN A 156 6.58 2.66 -6.47
N LEU A 157 5.67 2.75 -5.51
CA LEU A 157 5.91 2.28 -4.15
C LEU A 157 5.96 0.75 -4.08
N PHE A 158 6.87 0.24 -3.24
CA PHE A 158 6.86 -1.16 -2.82
C PHE A 158 7.02 -1.28 -1.31
N LYS A 159 6.53 -2.40 -0.77
CA LYS A 159 6.70 -2.81 0.63
C LYS A 159 7.12 -4.27 0.67
N ALA A 160 8.14 -4.54 1.46
CA ALA A 160 8.66 -5.88 1.68
C ALA A 160 8.64 -6.18 3.16
N CYS A 161 8.18 -7.37 3.55
CA CYS A 161 8.24 -7.79 4.94
C CYS A 161 8.77 -9.21 5.04
N SER A 162 9.52 -9.50 6.09
CA SER A 162 9.88 -10.86 6.45
C SER A 162 8.59 -11.68 6.65
N PRO A 163 8.63 -12.98 6.31
CA PRO A 163 7.52 -13.89 6.58
C PRO A 163 7.18 -13.95 8.08
#